data_AF-A0A962MHX9-F1
#
_entry.id   AF-A0A962MHX9-F1
#
_cell.length_a   1.000
_cell.length_b   1.000
_cell.length_c   1.000
_cell.angle_alpha   90.00
_cell.angle_beta   90.00
_cell.angle_gamma   90.00
#
_symmetry.space_group_name_H-M   'P 1'
#
loop_
_entity.id
_entity.type
_entity.pdbx_description
1 polymer ?
#
loop_
_entity_poly.entity_id
_entity_poly.type
_entity_poly.pdbx_seq_one_letter_code
_entity_poly.pdbx_strand_id
1 'polypeptide(L)'
;MIYYVCRDDNTPSGGRRVLYRHVDILNEAGIPASILHMNPNFRLTWFQNETAVANFQDAVITPDDYLVFPETFGPDIMRFASIMRFVGQANIIIFNQNAHYTHSGYRGDEQKTAYHLDNLKGVMVVSDHNKELLEYTFPFL
;
A
#
# COMPACT_ATOMS: atom_id res chain seq x y z
N MET A 1 8.82 5.53 -10.02
CA MET A 1 7.66 4.66 -10.29
C MET A 1 6.77 4.62 -9.05
N ILE A 2 5.45 4.47 -9.20
CA ILE A 2 4.53 4.28 -8.06
C ILE A 2 3.93 2.87 -8.12
N TYR A 3 4.18 2.08 -7.09
CA TYR A 3 3.64 0.73 -6.97
C TYR A 3 2.55 0.67 -5.91
N TYR A 4 1.34 0.29 -6.31
CA TYR A 4 0.26 -0.04 -5.39
C TYR A 4 0.35 -1.51 -5.00
N VAL A 5 0.72 -1.79 -3.76
CA VAL A 5 0.91 -3.16 -3.27
C VAL A 5 -0.44 -3.81 -3.03
N CYS A 6 -0.68 -4.96 -3.66
CA CYS A 6 -1.93 -5.70 -3.55
C CYS A 6 -1.66 -7.15 -3.16
N ARG A 7 -2.35 -7.66 -2.14
CA ARG A 7 -2.31 -9.10 -1.83
C ARG A 7 -2.92 -9.91 -2.96
N ASP A 8 -2.38 -11.09 -3.18
CA ASP A 8 -2.81 -12.03 -4.21
C ASP A 8 -4.03 -12.82 -3.76
N ASP A 9 -5.15 -12.13 -3.67
CA ASP A 9 -6.43 -12.70 -3.31
C ASP A 9 -7.49 -12.22 -4.31
N ASN A 10 -7.98 -13.17 -5.11
CA ASN A 10 -8.91 -12.92 -6.19
C ASN A 10 -10.38 -12.81 -5.71
N THR A 11 -10.60 -12.72 -4.40
CA THR A 11 -11.92 -12.41 -3.84
C THR A 11 -12.30 -10.96 -4.14
N PRO A 12 -13.55 -10.68 -4.56
CA PRO A 12 -14.03 -9.33 -4.79
C PRO A 12 -13.86 -8.43 -3.57
N SER A 13 -13.23 -7.26 -3.78
CA SER A 13 -13.03 -6.26 -2.74
C SER A 13 -13.00 -4.86 -3.36
N GLY A 14 -13.87 -3.98 -2.87
CA GLY A 14 -13.94 -2.59 -3.34
C GLY A 14 -12.59 -1.88 -3.24
N GLY A 15 -11.91 -2.04 -2.09
CA GLY A 15 -10.60 -1.41 -1.87
C GLY A 15 -9.52 -1.85 -2.86
N ARG A 16 -9.53 -3.12 -3.30
CA ARG A 16 -8.60 -3.62 -4.32
C ARG A 16 -8.89 -3.03 -5.70
N ARG A 17 -10.16 -2.90 -6.09
CA ARG A 17 -10.54 -2.22 -7.34
C ARG A 17 -10.19 -0.74 -7.31
N VAL A 18 -10.24 -0.08 -6.15
CA VAL A 18 -9.76 1.31 -6.00
C VAL A 18 -8.26 1.40 -6.26
N LEU A 19 -7.45 0.45 -5.77
CA LEU A 19 -6.00 0.44 -6.08
C LEU A 19 -5.76 0.37 -7.60
N TYR A 20 -6.44 -0.55 -8.29
CA TYR A 20 -6.35 -0.68 -9.76
C TYR A 20 -6.76 0.61 -10.46
N ARG A 21 -7.88 1.22 -10.04
CA ARG A 21 -8.33 2.51 -10.57
C ARG A 21 -7.31 3.63 -10.35
N HIS A 22 -6.64 3.69 -9.20
CA HIS A 22 -5.60 4.70 -8.96
C HIS A 22 -4.43 4.54 -9.93
N VAL A 23 -4.00 3.30 -10.17
CA VAL A 23 -2.95 3.00 -11.15
C VAL A 23 -3.36 3.45 -12.55
N ASP A 24 -4.59 3.17 -12.97
CA ASP A 24 -5.10 3.62 -14.27
C ASP A 24 -5.11 5.15 -14.39
N ILE A 25 -5.65 5.85 -13.39
CA ILE A 25 -5.69 7.32 -13.36
C ILE A 25 -4.29 7.93 -13.42
N LEU A 26 -3.33 7.38 -12.68
CA LEU A 26 -1.95 7.86 -12.68
C LEU A 26 -1.29 7.67 -14.06
N ASN A 27 -1.48 6.49 -14.66
CA ASN A 27 -0.93 6.20 -15.98
C ASN A 27 -1.58 7.06 -17.08
N GLU A 28 -2.90 7.29 -17.02
CA GLU A 28 -3.61 8.23 -17.90
C GLU A 28 -3.07 9.67 -17.79
N ALA A 29 -2.61 10.06 -16.59
CA ALA A 29 -1.97 11.35 -16.34
C ALA A 29 -0.48 11.39 -16.71
N GLY A 30 0.08 10.31 -17.28
CA GLY A 30 1.51 10.20 -17.63
C GLY A 30 2.44 9.98 -16.43
N ILE A 31 1.90 9.61 -15.27
CA ILE A 31 2.68 9.27 -14.07
C ILE A 31 2.83 7.75 -14.01
N PRO A 32 4.05 7.20 -14.15
CA PRO A 32 4.24 5.75 -14.18
C PRO A 32 3.79 5.09 -12.88
N ALA A 33 2.80 4.19 -12.98
CA ALA A 33 2.30 3.42 -11.87
C ALA A 33 1.98 1.96 -12.26
N SER A 34 2.07 1.04 -11.30
CA SER A 34 1.57 -0.33 -11.48
C SER A 34 0.98 -0.90 -10.20
N ILE A 35 0.12 -1.90 -10.32
CA ILE A 35 -0.17 -2.82 -9.23
C ILE A 35 1.05 -3.70 -9.01
N LEU A 36 1.41 -3.95 -7.76
CA LEU A 36 2.50 -4.84 -7.38
C LEU A 36 1.95 -6.03 -6.61
N HIS A 37 2.01 -7.20 -7.25
CA HIS A 37 1.58 -8.49 -6.71
C HIS A 37 2.76 -9.31 -6.18
N MET A 38 2.46 -10.32 -5.35
CA MET A 38 3.49 -11.21 -4.80
C MET A 38 3.94 -12.24 -5.83
N ASN A 39 2.99 -12.84 -6.54
CA ASN A 39 3.22 -13.89 -7.51
C ASN A 39 3.28 -13.33 -8.94
N PRO A 40 4.22 -13.83 -9.76
CA PRO A 40 4.25 -13.54 -11.18
C PRO A 40 2.91 -13.88 -11.86
N ASN A 41 2.50 -13.06 -12.83
CA ASN A 41 1.28 -13.23 -13.63
C ASN A 41 -0.04 -13.20 -12.85
N PHE A 42 -0.03 -12.89 -11.55
CA PHE A 42 -1.28 -12.71 -10.80
C PHE A 42 -1.99 -11.42 -11.24
N ARG A 43 -3.31 -11.50 -11.47
CA ARG A 43 -4.19 -10.37 -11.77
C ARG A 43 -5.58 -10.65 -11.20
N LEU A 44 -6.26 -9.60 -10.74
CA LEU A 44 -7.67 -9.73 -10.35
C LEU A 44 -8.56 -9.95 -11.58
N THR A 45 -9.38 -11.01 -11.56
CA THR A 45 -10.20 -11.42 -12.72
C THR A 45 -11.69 -11.19 -12.54
N TRP A 46 -12.13 -10.77 -11.36
CA TRP A 46 -13.55 -10.54 -11.05
C TRP A 46 -14.11 -9.20 -11.57
N PHE A 47 -13.27 -8.38 -12.23
CA PHE A 47 -13.68 -7.20 -13.00
C PHE A 47 -12.76 -7.03 -14.20
N GLN A 48 -13.26 -6.41 -15.28
CA GLN A 48 -12.45 -6.09 -16.44
C GLN A 48 -11.41 -5.03 -16.10
N ASN A 49 -10.15 -5.26 -16.47
CA ASN A 49 -9.05 -4.33 -16.26
C ASN A 49 -7.89 -4.64 -17.20
N GLU A 50 -7.30 -3.58 -17.77
CA GLU A 50 -6.04 -3.63 -18.53
C GLU A 50 -4.89 -2.97 -17.75
N THR A 51 -5.12 -2.72 -16.45
CA THR A 51 -4.21 -2.03 -15.53
C THR A 51 -2.81 -2.61 -15.60
N ALA A 52 -1.79 -1.75 -15.55
CA ALA A 52 -0.40 -2.17 -15.47
C ALA A 52 -0.16 -2.99 -14.18
N VAL A 53 0.36 -4.20 -14.33
CA VAL A 53 0.66 -5.12 -13.23
C VAL A 53 2.12 -5.52 -13.29
N ALA A 54 2.78 -5.48 -12.14
CA ALA A 54 4.12 -5.99 -11.89
C ALA A 54 4.08 -6.98 -10.71
N ASN A 55 5.19 -7.66 -10.46
CA ASN A 55 5.34 -8.56 -9.32
C ASN A 55 6.69 -8.32 -8.62
N PHE A 56 6.80 -8.71 -7.35
CA PHE A 56 8.01 -8.50 -6.54
C PHE A 56 9.27 -9.23 -7.03
N GLN A 57 9.12 -10.27 -7.86
CA GLN A 57 10.25 -11.03 -8.39
C GLN A 57 10.93 -10.29 -9.56
N ASP A 58 10.15 -9.64 -10.41
CA ASP A 58 10.65 -8.99 -11.63
C ASP A 58 10.80 -7.46 -11.50
N ALA A 59 10.09 -6.84 -10.55
CA ALA A 59 10.14 -5.40 -10.36
C ALA A 59 11.51 -4.96 -9.80
N VAL A 60 12.15 -4.02 -10.49
CA VAL A 60 13.33 -3.32 -9.97
C VAL A 60 12.85 -2.12 -9.16
N ILE A 61 12.84 -2.28 -7.83
CA ILE A 61 12.44 -1.24 -6.89
C ILE A 61 13.69 -0.51 -6.38
N THR A 62 13.67 0.81 -6.51
CA THR A 62 14.75 1.73 -6.14
C THR A 62 14.32 2.63 -4.98
N PRO A 63 15.28 3.32 -4.32
CA PRO A 63 14.95 4.28 -3.26
C PRO A 63 14.10 5.47 -3.72
N ASP A 64 14.07 5.78 -5.03
CA ASP A 64 13.28 6.88 -5.60
C ASP A 64 11.82 6.48 -5.90
N ASP A 65 11.51 5.18 -5.81
CA ASP A 65 10.16 4.67 -6.04
C ASP A 65 9.27 4.82 -4.80
N TYR A 66 7.96 4.82 -5.04
CA TYR A 66 6.94 4.86 -4.00
C TYR A 66 6.20 3.53 -3.92
N LEU A 67 6.09 2.97 -2.73
CA LEU A 67 5.29 1.78 -2.42
C LEU A 67 4.07 2.20 -1.60
N VAL A 68 2.89 2.09 -2.21
CA VAL A 68 1.62 2.42 -1.59
C VAL A 68 1.00 1.13 -1.03
N PHE A 69 0.99 1.01 0.29
CA PHE A 69 0.38 -0.12 0.99
C PHE A 69 -1.03 0.22 1.47
N PRO A 70 -2.03 -0.64 1.28
CA PRO A 70 -3.32 -0.44 1.93
C PRO A 70 -3.22 -0.70 3.43
N GLU A 71 -4.07 -0.06 4.22
CA GLU A 71 -4.05 -0.16 5.69
C GLU A 71 -4.19 -1.60 6.21
N THR A 72 -4.83 -2.47 5.43
CA THR A 72 -5.03 -3.89 5.74
C THR A 72 -3.73 -4.71 5.73
N PHE A 73 -2.59 -4.12 5.34
CA PHE A 73 -1.29 -4.75 5.55
C PHE A 73 -0.81 -4.65 7.00
N GLY A 74 -1.19 -3.61 7.75
CA GLY A 74 -0.86 -3.43 9.16
C GLY A 74 0.62 -3.77 9.49
N PRO A 75 0.90 -4.70 10.41
CA PRO A 75 2.27 -5.05 10.80
C PRO A 75 3.10 -5.69 9.67
N ASP A 76 2.47 -6.24 8.62
CA ASP A 76 3.20 -6.82 7.50
C ASP A 76 4.02 -5.77 6.73
N ILE A 77 3.64 -4.49 6.78
CA ILE A 77 4.43 -3.42 6.15
C ILE A 77 5.83 -3.35 6.78
N MET A 78 5.91 -3.37 8.12
CA MET A 78 7.20 -3.41 8.83
C MET A 78 7.97 -4.71 8.55
N ARG A 79 7.26 -5.84 8.45
CA ARG A 79 7.87 -7.11 8.10
C ARG A 79 8.50 -7.04 6.71
N PHE A 80 7.79 -6.52 5.71
CA PHE A 80 8.33 -6.34 4.36
C PHE A 80 9.53 -5.38 4.35
N ALA A 81 9.43 -4.24 5.02
CA ALA A 81 10.53 -3.29 5.13
C ALA A 81 11.80 -3.89 5.77
N SER A 82 11.65 -4.81 6.73
CA SER A 82 12.78 -5.44 7.41
C SER A 82 13.40 -6.62 6.63
N ILE A 83 12.60 -7.43 5.94
CA ILE A 83 13.11 -8.62 5.23
C ILE A 83 13.49 -8.33 3.77
N MET A 84 12.85 -7.36 3.12
CA MET A 84 13.11 -6.98 1.73
C MET A 84 13.80 -5.62 1.70
N ARG A 85 15.14 -5.64 1.62
CA ARG A 85 15.96 -4.41 1.68
C ARG A 85 15.52 -3.32 0.71
N PHE A 86 15.05 -3.66 -0.48
CA PHE A 86 14.57 -2.68 -1.45
C PHE A 86 13.24 -2.03 -1.02
N VAL A 87 12.35 -2.77 -0.34
CA VAL A 87 11.13 -2.20 0.28
C VAL A 87 11.51 -1.27 1.43
N GLY A 88 12.47 -1.67 2.27
CA GLY A 88 12.96 -0.86 3.38
C GLY A 88 13.71 0.42 2.98
N GLN A 89 14.08 0.57 1.70
CA GLN A 89 14.78 1.75 1.17
C GLN A 89 13.89 2.62 0.27
N ALA A 90 12.84 2.07 -0.32
CA ALA A 90 11.86 2.82 -1.10
C ALA A 90 11.03 3.77 -0.23
N ASN A 91 10.36 4.74 -0.84
CA ASN A 91 9.44 5.62 -0.14
C ASN A 91 8.13 4.90 0.14
N ILE A 92 7.69 4.85 1.40
CA ILE A 92 6.44 4.18 1.78
C ILE A 92 5.32 5.21 1.88
N ILE A 93 4.15 4.86 1.34
CA ILE A 93 2.90 5.57 1.57
C ILE A 93 1.88 4.56 2.10
N ILE A 94 1.13 4.92 3.12
CA ILE A 94 0.00 4.10 3.59
C ILE A 94 -1.28 4.71 3.01
N PHE A 95 -2.05 3.93 2.28
CA PHE A 95 -3.37 4.33 1.80
C PHE A 95 -4.43 3.73 2.72
N ASN A 96 -5.02 4.56 3.57
CA ASN A 96 -6.00 4.18 4.57
C ASN A 96 -7.43 4.47 4.09
N GLN A 97 -8.07 3.42 3.54
CA GLN A 97 -9.43 3.49 3.00
C GLN A 97 -10.49 3.37 4.09
N ASN A 98 -10.23 2.59 5.15
CA ASN A 98 -11.11 2.46 6.29
C ASN A 98 -10.29 2.48 7.58
N ALA A 99 -10.43 3.57 8.35
CA ALA A 99 -9.61 3.78 9.54
C ALA A 99 -9.84 2.73 10.65
N HIS A 100 -10.94 1.99 10.62
CA HIS A 100 -11.15 0.88 11.56
C HIS A 100 -10.23 -0.32 11.29
N TYR A 101 -9.70 -0.46 10.07
CA TYR A 101 -8.70 -1.50 9.77
C TYR A 101 -7.28 -1.10 10.15
N THR A 102 -7.03 0.16 10.56
CA THR A 102 -5.72 0.65 11.02
C THR A 102 -5.07 -0.25 12.08
N HIS A 103 -5.88 -0.80 12.98
CA HIS A 103 -5.42 -1.65 14.08
C HIS A 103 -5.43 -3.15 13.74
N SER A 104 -5.83 -3.53 12.52
CA SER A 104 -5.93 -4.94 12.13
C SER A 104 -4.56 -5.61 12.12
N GLY A 105 -4.46 -6.76 12.80
CA GLY A 105 -3.23 -7.53 12.93
C GLY A 105 -2.28 -7.06 14.03
N TYR A 106 -2.51 -5.87 14.62
CA TYR A 106 -1.77 -5.41 15.78
C TYR A 106 -2.33 -6.03 17.07
N ARG A 107 -1.45 -6.27 18.04
CA ARG A 107 -1.75 -6.80 19.37
C ARG A 107 -2.15 -5.70 20.35
N GLY A 108 -1.75 -4.45 20.08
CA GLY A 108 -2.01 -3.29 20.92
C GLY A 108 -0.92 -2.98 21.94
N ASP A 109 0.18 -3.74 21.95
CA ASP A 109 1.35 -3.55 22.82
C ASP A 109 2.62 -3.17 22.03
N GLU A 110 2.51 -2.97 20.72
CA GLU A 110 3.62 -2.60 19.86
C GLU A 110 4.19 -1.23 20.18
N GLN A 111 5.51 -1.17 20.40
CA GLN A 111 6.23 0.08 20.60
C GLN A 111 6.43 0.88 19.29
N LYS A 112 6.46 0.18 18.15
CA LYS A 112 6.56 0.77 16.82
C LYS A 112 5.62 0.06 15.87
N THR A 113 5.00 0.85 15.00
CA THR A 113 4.10 0.39 13.94
C THR A 113 4.64 0.82 12.58
N ALA A 114 3.97 0.45 11.48
CA ALA A 114 4.33 0.91 10.14
C ALA A 114 4.32 2.44 10.00
N TYR A 115 3.54 3.12 10.85
CA TYR A 115 3.47 4.57 10.94
C TYR A 115 4.76 5.21 11.50
N HIS A 116 5.66 4.43 12.10
CA HIS A 116 6.94 4.89 12.66
C HIS A 116 8.14 4.62 11.75
N LEU A 117 7.92 4.19 10.50
CA LEU A 117 9.00 3.91 9.56
C LEU A 117 9.65 5.22 9.08
N ASP A 118 10.98 5.31 9.13
CA ASP A 118 11.73 6.52 8.73
C ASP A 118 11.53 6.88 7.24
N ASN A 119 11.24 5.88 6.41
CA ASN A 119 10.96 6.04 4.98
C ASN A 119 9.46 6.20 4.65
N LEU A 120 8.58 6.31 5.66
CA LEU A 120 7.19 6.72 5.45
C LEU A 120 7.14 8.19 5.02
N LYS A 121 6.55 8.46 3.85
CA LYS A 121 6.42 9.81 3.28
C LYS A 121 5.03 10.43 3.47
N GLY A 122 4.04 9.62 3.83
CA GLY A 122 2.72 10.12 4.16
C GLY A 122 1.67 9.04 4.25
N VAL A 123 0.49 9.44 4.71
CA VAL A 123 -0.71 8.61 4.77
C VAL A 123 -1.80 9.27 3.94
N MET A 124 -2.33 8.56 2.95
CA MET A 124 -3.49 8.98 2.18
C MET A 124 -4.75 8.47 2.86
N VAL A 125 -5.73 9.34 3.08
CA VAL A 125 -7.02 9.01 3.67
C VAL A 125 -8.17 9.39 2.75
N VAL A 126 -9.33 8.75 2.92
CA VAL A 126 -10.51 9.00 2.07
C VAL A 126 -11.54 9.94 2.70
N SER A 127 -11.33 10.39 3.94
CA SER A 127 -12.23 11.29 4.66
C SER A 127 -11.53 12.02 5.80
N ASP A 128 -12.09 13.16 6.23
CA ASP A 128 -11.65 13.87 7.42
C ASP A 128 -11.81 13.02 8.69
N HIS A 129 -12.84 12.16 8.74
CA HIS A 129 -13.00 11.23 9.87
C HIS A 129 -11.84 10.22 9.97
N ASN A 130 -11.38 9.66 8.85
CA ASN A 130 -10.22 8.77 8.85
C ASN A 130 -8.97 9.52 9.33
N LYS A 131 -8.83 10.79 8.91
CA LYS A 131 -7.74 11.66 9.34
C LYS A 131 -7.75 11.87 10.85
N GLU A 132 -8.88 12.30 11.41
CA GLU A 132 -9.04 12.54 12.85
C GLU A 132 -8.71 11.29 13.69
N LEU A 133 -9.16 10.11 13.27
CA LEU A 133 -8.87 8.87 13.98
C LEU A 133 -7.37 8.50 13.93
N LEU A 134 -6.72 8.73 12.78
CA LEU A 134 -5.29 8.50 12.65
C LEU A 134 -4.46 9.49 13.46
N GLU A 135 -4.81 10.79 13.44
CA GLU A 135 -4.12 11.81 14.25
C GLU A 135 -4.32 11.57 15.75
N TYR A 136 -5.49 11.07 16.15
CA TYR A 136 -5.73 10.64 17.54
C TYR A 136 -4.84 9.45 17.93
N THR A 137 -4.70 8.46 17.03
CA THR A 137 -3.93 7.24 17.27
C THR A 137 -2.42 7.47 17.21
N PHE A 138 -1.98 8.29 16.26
CA PHE A 138 -0.59 8.59 15.95
C PHE A 138 -0.39 10.11 15.86
N PRO A 139 -0.31 10.82 17.02
CA PRO A 139 -0.27 12.30 17.05
C PRO A 139 0.99 12.94 16.45
N PHE A 140 1.94 12.14 16.00
CA PHE A 140 3.18 12.57 15.37
C PHE A 140 3.12 12.58 13.83
N LEU A 141 2.01 12.11 13.24
CA LEU A 141 1.77 12.14 11.79
C LEU A 141 1.45 13.55 11.28
#